data_AF-A0A8T6IFN4-F1
#
_entry.id   AF-A0A8T6IFN4-F1
#
_cell.length_a   1.000
_cell.length_b   1.000
_cell.length_c   1.000
_cell.angle_alpha   90.00
_cell.angle_beta   90.00
_cell.angle_gamma   90.00
#
_symmetry.space_group_name_H-M   'P 1'
#
loop_
_entity.id
_entity.type
_entity.pdbx_description
1 polymer ?
#
loop_
_entity_poly.entity_id
_entity_poly.type
_entity_poly.pdbx_seq_one_letter_code
_entity_poly.pdbx_strand_id
1 'polypeptide(L)'
;MTEKIRTYCAMSKSRCGVVATVEDGRFVRLEPDADHPNRGICIKGQAAPELVYDPERLRYPLRRTTPKDDPDPRWERVGWDEAMAEIAERLGALRDRYGAESVFFYRGASGGSASAEYEPWLIRFASLFGSPNTVSTGHICSWHKDNGSRYTYGTGIPNPDFEQTACILLWGHNPNASWPTQAIRISAARKRGARLIVIDPRDIPLARKADLWLKVRPGTDGLLALSFLNVMVAQKLYDD
;
A
#
# COMPACT_ATOMS: atom_id res chain seq x y z
N MET A 1 14.95 10.23 -29.45
CA MET A 1 14.55 11.40 -28.65
C MET A 1 14.36 10.97 -27.21
N THR A 2 15.06 11.61 -26.27
CA THR A 2 14.99 11.28 -24.84
C THR A 2 14.25 12.38 -24.08
N GLU A 3 13.21 12.00 -23.34
CA GLU A 3 12.42 12.88 -22.49
C GLU A 3 12.58 12.48 -21.02
N LYS A 4 12.61 13.47 -20.12
CA LYS A 4 12.60 13.27 -18.67
C LYS A 4 11.31 13.84 -18.08
N ILE A 5 10.49 12.98 -17.47
CA ILE A 5 9.17 13.32 -16.96
C ILE A 5 9.17 13.16 -15.44
N ARG A 6 8.88 14.23 -14.71
CA ARG A 6 8.67 14.17 -13.25
C ARG A 6 7.31 13.52 -12.96
N THR A 7 7.31 12.51 -12.08
CA THR A 7 6.12 11.74 -11.73
C THR A 7 6.29 11.09 -10.35
N TYR A 8 5.36 10.21 -9.97
CA TYR A 8 5.46 9.38 -8.77
C TYR A 8 5.55 7.89 -9.12
N CYS A 9 6.22 7.12 -8.27
CA CYS A 9 6.33 5.68 -8.42
C CYS A 9 4.99 5.00 -8.06
N ALA A 10 4.43 4.23 -8.99
CA ALA A 10 3.16 3.52 -8.78
C ALA A 10 3.28 2.14 -8.12
N MET A 11 4.50 1.65 -7.87
CA MET A 11 4.74 0.27 -7.42
C MET A 11 4.36 0.00 -5.96
N SER A 12 4.05 1.03 -5.17
CA SER A 12 3.60 0.88 -3.78
C SER A 12 2.83 2.11 -3.30
N LYS A 13 2.20 2.01 -2.13
CA LYS A 13 1.50 3.12 -1.46
C LYS A 13 2.42 4.30 -1.08
N SER A 14 3.74 4.13 -1.10
CA SER A 14 4.69 5.18 -0.70
C SER A 14 4.75 6.35 -1.68
N ARG A 15 4.34 6.15 -2.95
CA ARG A 15 4.30 7.19 -3.99
C ARG A 15 5.57 8.07 -4.01
N CYS A 16 6.73 7.42 -4.04
CA CYS A 16 8.02 8.12 -4.05
C CYS A 16 8.12 9.02 -5.29
N GLY A 17 8.71 10.20 -5.14
CA GLY A 17 8.95 11.11 -6.25
C GLY A 17 10.08 10.61 -7.13
N VAL A 18 9.84 10.62 -8.45
CA VAL A 18 10.73 9.98 -9.42
C VAL A 18 10.74 10.76 -10.75
N VAL A 19 11.81 10.58 -11.50
CA VAL A 19 11.94 11.05 -12.87
C VAL A 19 11.94 9.82 -13.78
N ALA A 20 10.96 9.75 -14.68
CA ALA A 20 10.89 8.72 -15.71
C ALA A 20 11.66 9.18 -16.96
N THR A 21 12.54 8.32 -17.47
CA THR A 21 13.21 8.51 -18.75
C THR A 21 12.42 7.77 -19.83
N VAL A 22 12.00 8.51 -20.86
CA VAL A 22 11.33 7.97 -22.05
C VAL A 22 12.25 8.16 -23.25
N GLU A 23 12.62 7.08 -23.92
CA GLU A 23 13.46 7.07 -25.11
C GLU A 23 12.65 6.56 -26.29
N ASP A 24 12.50 7.37 -27.33
CA ASP A 24 11.76 7.02 -28.54
C ASP A 24 10.34 6.48 -28.26
N GLY A 25 9.65 7.14 -27.31
CA GLY A 25 8.30 6.76 -26.86
C GLY A 25 8.24 5.56 -25.91
N ARG A 26 9.40 4.98 -25.52
CA ARG A 26 9.49 3.86 -24.60
C ARG A 26 9.97 4.29 -23.21
N PHE A 27 9.24 3.93 -22.17
CA PHE A 27 9.65 4.12 -20.78
C PHE A 27 10.79 3.15 -20.43
N VAL A 28 12.01 3.66 -20.24
CA VAL A 28 13.19 2.79 -20.08
C VAL A 28 13.74 2.77 -18.66
N ARG A 29 13.53 3.84 -17.88
CA ARG A 29 14.17 3.97 -16.56
C ARG A 29 13.38 4.86 -15.63
N LEU A 30 13.43 4.54 -14.34
CA LEU A 30 12.92 5.36 -13.26
C LEU A 30 14.06 5.70 -12.28
N GLU A 31 14.21 6.99 -11.96
CA GLU A 31 15.25 7.50 -11.05
C GLU A 31 14.60 8.32 -9.92
N PRO A 32 15.21 8.42 -8.73
CA PRO A 32 14.66 9.25 -7.66
C PRO A 32 14.66 10.72 -8.07
N ASP A 33 13.56 11.42 -7.81
CA ASP A 33 13.53 12.88 -7.91
C ASP A 33 14.18 13.47 -6.66
N ALA A 34 15.30 14.17 -6.87
CA ALA A 34 16.03 14.81 -5.79
C ALA A 34 15.21 15.93 -5.15
N ASP A 35 14.28 16.58 -5.84
CA ASP A 35 13.54 17.72 -5.26
C ASP A 35 12.33 17.27 -4.44
N HIS A 36 11.89 16.02 -4.59
CA HIS A 36 10.70 15.52 -3.91
C HIS A 36 10.95 15.22 -2.42
N PRO A 37 10.02 15.52 -1.49
CA PRO A 37 10.21 15.22 -0.06
C PRO A 37 10.44 13.74 0.24
N ASN A 38 9.69 12.86 -0.45
CA ASN A 38 9.92 11.41 -0.41
C ASN A 38 10.97 10.99 -1.45
N ARG A 39 12.24 11.32 -1.16
CA ARG A 39 13.40 10.97 -1.99
C ARG A 39 13.66 9.48 -1.94
N GLY A 40 13.86 8.86 -3.09
CA GLY A 40 14.38 7.50 -3.18
C GLY A 40 13.58 6.58 -4.10
N ILE A 41 14.24 5.52 -4.51
CA ILE A 41 13.66 4.46 -5.33
C ILE A 41 14.15 3.12 -4.78
N CYS A 42 13.31 2.09 -4.91
CA CYS A 42 13.69 0.72 -4.55
C CYS A 42 13.67 -0.18 -5.78
N ILE A 43 14.11 -1.43 -5.62
CA ILE A 43 14.16 -2.42 -6.68
C ILE A 43 12.83 -2.54 -7.45
N LYS A 44 11.69 -2.44 -6.76
CA LYS A 44 10.36 -2.47 -7.40
C LYS A 44 10.16 -1.30 -8.37
N GLY A 45 10.57 -0.10 -7.96
CA GLY A 45 10.47 1.10 -8.80
C GLY A 45 11.42 1.03 -10.00
N GLN A 46 12.62 0.49 -9.82
CA GLN A 46 13.58 0.28 -10.91
C GLN A 46 13.06 -0.72 -11.94
N ALA A 47 12.33 -1.77 -11.49
CA ALA A 47 11.68 -2.75 -12.35
C ALA A 47 10.33 -2.28 -12.96
N ALA A 48 9.89 -1.05 -12.70
CA ALA A 48 8.61 -0.56 -13.23
C ALA A 48 8.48 -0.64 -14.77
N PRO A 49 9.54 -0.40 -15.58
CA PRO A 49 9.47 -0.63 -17.03
C PRO A 49 9.12 -2.07 -17.41
N GLU A 50 9.61 -3.06 -16.66
CA GLU A 50 9.35 -4.48 -16.93
C GLU A 50 7.87 -4.79 -16.81
N LEU A 51 7.19 -4.25 -15.78
CA LEU A 51 5.74 -4.39 -15.61
C LEU A 51 4.96 -3.76 -16.77
N VAL A 52 5.41 -2.61 -17.28
CA VAL A 52 4.74 -1.92 -18.40
C VAL A 52 4.88 -2.72 -19.69
N TYR A 53 6.03 -3.35 -19.93
CA TYR A 53 6.32 -4.07 -21.18
C TYR A 53 6.26 -5.59 -21.06
N ASP A 54 5.66 -6.09 -19.99
CA ASP A 54 5.45 -7.52 -19.79
C ASP A 54 4.70 -8.11 -21.01
N PRO A 55 5.21 -9.21 -21.62
CA PRO A 55 4.57 -9.84 -22.76
C PRO A 55 3.18 -10.38 -22.43
N GLU A 56 2.90 -10.74 -21.17
CA GLU A 56 1.63 -11.27 -20.68
C GLU A 56 0.64 -10.17 -20.24
N ARG A 57 1.02 -8.88 -20.36
CA ARG A 57 0.14 -7.76 -20.00
C ARG A 57 -1.17 -7.83 -20.80
N LEU A 58 -2.31 -7.74 -20.10
CA LEU A 58 -3.62 -7.62 -20.74
C LEU A 58 -3.70 -6.34 -21.60
N ARG A 59 -4.08 -6.50 -22.86
CA ARG A 59 -4.19 -5.40 -23.85
C ARG A 59 -5.61 -5.14 -24.31
N TYR A 60 -6.51 -6.10 -24.10
CA TYR A 60 -7.88 -6.07 -24.59
C TYR A 60 -8.84 -6.61 -23.53
N PRO A 61 -10.11 -6.18 -23.53
CA PRO A 61 -11.18 -6.85 -22.80
C PRO A 61 -11.30 -8.31 -23.22
N LEU A 62 -11.53 -9.19 -22.25
CA LEU A 62 -11.73 -10.62 -22.45
C LEU A 62 -13.05 -11.05 -21.81
N ARG A 63 -13.83 -11.87 -22.52
CA ARG A 63 -15.07 -12.49 -22.03
C ARG A 63 -14.85 -13.98 -21.79
N ARG A 64 -15.31 -14.48 -20.65
CA ARG A 64 -15.32 -15.91 -20.34
C ARG A 64 -16.47 -16.54 -21.12
N THR A 65 -16.23 -17.64 -21.83
CA THR A 65 -17.26 -18.31 -22.64
C THR A 65 -17.83 -19.57 -21.98
N THR A 66 -17.27 -19.96 -20.84
CA THR A 66 -17.72 -21.10 -20.03
C THR A 66 -18.38 -20.66 -18.72
N PRO A 67 -19.12 -21.56 -18.04
CA PRO A 67 -19.59 -21.33 -16.68
C PRO A 67 -18.47 -20.91 -15.73
N LYS A 68 -18.82 -20.18 -14.66
CA LYS A 68 -17.83 -19.61 -13.72
C LYS A 68 -17.02 -20.68 -12.99
N ASP A 69 -17.62 -21.83 -12.74
CA ASP A 69 -17.06 -23.00 -12.06
C ASP A 69 -16.29 -23.95 -13.00
N ASP A 70 -16.30 -23.69 -14.31
CA ASP A 70 -15.47 -24.43 -15.27
C ASP A 70 -13.99 -24.07 -15.08
N PRO A 71 -13.08 -25.06 -14.92
CA PRO A 71 -11.65 -24.82 -14.80
C PRO A 71 -11.05 -24.17 -16.04
N ASP A 72 -11.62 -24.37 -17.22
CA ASP A 72 -11.18 -23.74 -18.47
C ASP A 72 -12.10 -22.54 -18.82
N PRO A 73 -11.63 -21.29 -18.67
CA PRO A 73 -12.43 -20.10 -18.95
C PRO A 73 -12.74 -19.87 -20.44
N ARG A 74 -11.94 -20.45 -21.34
CA ARG A 74 -12.00 -20.21 -22.80
C ARG A 74 -12.24 -18.73 -23.13
N TRP A 75 -11.30 -17.88 -22.72
CA TRP A 75 -11.38 -16.44 -22.92
C TRP A 75 -11.44 -16.09 -24.40
N GLU A 76 -12.39 -15.23 -24.76
CA GLU A 76 -12.45 -14.61 -26.07
C GLU A 76 -12.25 -13.10 -25.96
N ARG A 77 -11.66 -12.49 -27.00
CA ARG A 77 -11.49 -11.04 -27.06
C ARG A 77 -12.79 -10.38 -27.50
N VAL A 78 -13.19 -9.33 -26.80
CA VAL A 78 -14.35 -8.49 -27.14
C VAL A 78 -13.96 -7.01 -27.28
N GLY A 79 -14.82 -6.22 -27.90
CA GLY A 79 -14.66 -4.76 -27.97
C GLY A 79 -14.90 -4.07 -26.63
N TRP A 80 -14.38 -2.87 -26.44
CA TRP A 80 -14.66 -2.07 -25.23
C TRP A 80 -16.14 -1.72 -25.10
N ASP A 81 -16.78 -1.27 -26.18
CA ASP A 81 -18.20 -0.91 -26.15
C ASP A 81 -19.09 -2.13 -25.84
N GLU A 82 -18.79 -3.28 -26.45
CA GLU A 82 -19.48 -4.55 -26.19
C GLU A 82 -19.30 -4.98 -24.72
N ALA A 83 -18.07 -4.98 -24.22
CA ALA A 83 -17.78 -5.35 -22.83
C ALA A 83 -18.52 -4.45 -21.83
N MET A 84 -18.50 -3.14 -22.07
CA MET A 84 -19.16 -2.17 -21.20
C MET A 84 -20.68 -2.28 -21.25
N ALA A 85 -21.27 -2.49 -22.44
CA ALA A 85 -22.70 -2.71 -22.59
C ALA A 85 -23.16 -3.98 -21.86
N GLU A 86 -22.43 -5.09 -22.03
CA GLU A 86 -22.74 -6.36 -21.37
C GLU A 86 -22.63 -6.25 -19.83
N ILE A 87 -21.60 -5.56 -19.32
CA ILE A 87 -21.46 -5.30 -17.87
C ILE A 87 -22.62 -4.45 -17.36
N ALA A 88 -22.99 -3.39 -18.08
CA ALA A 88 -24.08 -2.50 -17.67
C ALA A 88 -25.43 -3.23 -17.64
N GLU A 89 -25.73 -4.04 -18.66
CA GLU A 89 -26.93 -4.86 -18.74
C GLU A 89 -27.01 -5.83 -17.56
N ARG A 90 -25.93 -6.58 -17.30
CA ARG A 90 -25.89 -7.55 -16.19
C ARG A 90 -26.02 -6.88 -14.83
N LEU A 91 -25.38 -5.74 -14.61
CA LEU A 91 -25.52 -4.97 -13.37
C LEU A 91 -26.95 -4.47 -13.18
N GLY A 92 -27.59 -3.99 -14.25
CA GLY A 92 -29.00 -3.59 -14.23
C GLY A 92 -29.92 -4.75 -13.87
N ALA A 93 -29.77 -5.88 -14.57
CA ALA A 93 -30.59 -7.08 -14.32
C ALA A 93 -30.43 -7.62 -12.88
N LEU A 94 -29.22 -7.58 -12.32
CA LEU A 94 -28.98 -7.97 -10.93
C LEU A 94 -29.69 -7.03 -9.95
N ARG A 95 -29.56 -5.72 -10.16
CA ARG A 95 -30.25 -4.71 -9.34
C ARG A 95 -31.76 -4.88 -9.39
N ASP A 96 -32.33 -5.05 -10.58
CA ASP A 96 -33.78 -5.13 -10.76
C ASP A 96 -34.36 -6.42 -10.17
N ARG A 97 -33.60 -7.52 -10.19
CA ARG A 97 -34.03 -8.82 -9.68
C ARG A 97 -33.78 -9.03 -8.18
N TYR A 98 -32.68 -8.52 -7.65
CA TYR A 98 -32.20 -8.85 -6.31
C TYR A 98 -31.89 -7.65 -5.42
N GLY A 99 -32.06 -6.42 -5.92
CA GLY A 99 -31.64 -5.20 -5.24
C GLY A 99 -30.19 -4.83 -5.54
N ALA A 100 -29.84 -3.55 -5.37
CA ALA A 100 -28.49 -3.06 -5.62
C ALA A 100 -27.45 -3.70 -4.66
N GLU A 101 -27.91 -4.08 -3.48
CA GLU A 101 -27.16 -4.79 -2.44
C GLU A 101 -26.69 -6.18 -2.87
N SER A 102 -27.15 -6.72 -4.01
CA SER A 102 -26.66 -7.99 -4.53
C SER A 102 -25.28 -7.89 -5.19
N VAL A 103 -24.78 -6.67 -5.44
CA VAL A 103 -23.51 -6.41 -6.13
C VAL A 103 -22.49 -5.85 -5.15
N PHE A 104 -21.27 -6.39 -5.15
CA PHE A 104 -20.14 -5.81 -4.41
C PHE A 104 -19.13 -5.17 -5.35
N PHE A 105 -18.56 -4.04 -4.92
CA PHE A 105 -17.53 -3.29 -5.63
C PHE A 105 -16.22 -3.42 -4.88
N TYR A 106 -15.25 -4.11 -5.49
CA TYR A 106 -13.95 -4.37 -4.85
C TYR A 106 -12.82 -3.56 -5.47
N ARG A 107 -12.07 -2.86 -4.62
CA ARG A 107 -10.86 -2.13 -4.98
C ARG A 107 -9.62 -2.86 -4.50
N GLY A 108 -8.81 -3.32 -5.45
CA GLY A 108 -7.58 -4.08 -5.22
C GLY A 108 -6.46 -3.29 -4.51
N ALA A 109 -5.26 -3.87 -4.46
CA ALA A 109 -4.10 -3.18 -3.92
C ALA A 109 -3.59 -2.11 -4.92
N SER A 110 -3.17 -0.95 -4.40
CA SER A 110 -2.72 0.18 -5.22
C SER A 110 -1.29 0.08 -5.73
N GLY A 111 -0.50 -0.88 -5.25
CA GLY A 111 0.84 -1.11 -5.78
C GLY A 111 0.76 -1.73 -7.17
N GLY A 112 1.41 -1.12 -8.15
CA GLY A 112 1.43 -1.59 -9.54
C GLY A 112 0.11 -1.40 -10.29
N SER A 113 -0.86 -0.67 -9.71
CA SER A 113 -2.16 -0.41 -10.34
C SER A 113 -2.63 1.03 -10.12
N ALA A 114 -3.60 1.46 -10.93
CA ALA A 114 -4.26 2.75 -10.79
C ALA A 114 -5.42 2.72 -9.76
N SER A 115 -5.45 1.74 -8.86
CA SER A 115 -6.63 1.50 -8.01
C SER A 115 -6.87 2.54 -6.92
N ALA A 116 -5.86 3.28 -6.50
CA ALA A 116 -6.08 4.41 -5.60
C ALA A 116 -6.68 5.61 -6.36
N GLU A 117 -6.30 5.77 -7.62
CA GLU A 117 -6.72 6.88 -8.48
C GLU A 117 -8.18 6.73 -8.91
N TYR A 118 -8.63 5.50 -9.20
CA TYR A 118 -10.03 5.26 -9.55
C TYR A 118 -10.95 5.06 -8.33
N GLU A 119 -10.42 4.86 -7.12
CA GLU A 119 -11.22 4.55 -5.92
C GLU A 119 -12.36 5.54 -5.66
N PRO A 120 -12.15 6.88 -5.68
CA PRO A 120 -13.24 7.82 -5.45
C PRO A 120 -14.37 7.68 -6.47
N TRP A 121 -14.03 7.34 -7.72
CA TRP A 121 -14.99 7.12 -8.79
C TRP A 121 -15.74 5.79 -8.62
N LEU A 122 -15.06 4.74 -8.16
CA LEU A 122 -15.70 3.46 -7.84
C LEU A 122 -16.70 3.62 -6.68
N ILE A 123 -16.32 4.34 -5.63
CA ILE A 123 -17.21 4.61 -4.48
C ILE A 123 -18.42 5.43 -4.94
N ARG A 124 -18.20 6.49 -5.73
CA ARG A 124 -19.30 7.29 -6.30
C ARG A 124 -20.22 6.44 -7.18
N PHE A 125 -19.67 5.56 -8.00
CA PHE A 125 -20.45 4.65 -8.83
C PHE A 125 -21.28 3.69 -7.98
N ALA A 126 -20.69 3.08 -6.95
CA ALA A 126 -21.40 2.18 -6.04
C ALA A 126 -22.54 2.90 -5.31
N SER A 127 -22.32 4.13 -4.82
CA SER A 127 -23.34 4.97 -4.20
C SER A 127 -24.49 5.29 -5.15
N LEU A 128 -24.20 5.66 -6.40
CA LEU A 128 -25.22 5.95 -7.42
C LEU A 128 -25.95 4.69 -7.90
N PHE A 129 -25.26 3.55 -7.92
CA PHE A 129 -25.85 2.25 -8.20
C PHE A 129 -26.80 1.80 -7.07
N GLY A 130 -26.57 2.30 -5.85
CA GLY A 130 -27.36 1.98 -4.65
C GLY A 130 -26.78 0.84 -3.80
N SER A 131 -25.56 0.38 -4.08
CA SER A 131 -24.96 -0.71 -3.31
C SER A 131 -24.12 -0.18 -2.13
N PRO A 132 -24.35 -0.66 -0.90
CA PRO A 132 -23.50 -0.37 0.25
C PRO A 132 -22.21 -1.22 0.25
N ASN A 133 -22.09 -2.21 -0.65
CA ASN A 133 -21.04 -3.22 -0.59
C ASN A 133 -19.75 -2.77 -1.29
N THR A 134 -19.11 -1.73 -0.77
CA THR A 134 -17.78 -1.31 -1.22
C THR A 134 -16.70 -1.94 -0.36
N VAL A 135 -15.84 -2.75 -0.96
CA VAL A 135 -14.79 -3.49 -0.26
C VAL A 135 -13.42 -3.11 -0.81
N SER A 136 -12.45 -3.14 0.08
CA SER A 136 -11.12 -2.60 -0.12
C SER A 136 -10.12 -3.54 0.56
N THR A 137 -8.88 -3.59 0.08
CA THR A 137 -7.78 -4.30 0.79
C THR A 137 -7.51 -3.81 2.23
N GLY A 138 -8.15 -2.73 2.66
CA GLY A 138 -8.04 -2.18 4.02
C GLY A 138 -8.39 -3.17 5.13
N HIS A 139 -9.41 -4.01 4.94
CA HIS A 139 -9.82 -5.00 5.95
C HIS A 139 -8.73 -6.03 6.28
N ILE A 140 -7.87 -6.37 5.30
CA ILE A 140 -6.75 -7.29 5.50
C ILE A 140 -5.50 -6.55 5.98
N CYS A 141 -5.30 -5.32 5.50
CA CYS A 141 -4.02 -4.63 5.65
C CYS A 141 -4.03 -3.56 6.74
N SER A 142 -4.84 -2.52 6.57
CA SER A 142 -4.58 -1.24 7.24
C SER A 142 -5.64 -0.83 8.25
N TRP A 143 -6.78 -1.53 8.35
CA TRP A 143 -7.90 -1.12 9.20
C TRP A 143 -7.50 -0.87 10.66
N HIS A 144 -6.75 -1.80 11.27
CA HIS A 144 -6.32 -1.70 12.67
C HIS A 144 -5.45 -0.46 12.90
N LYS A 145 -4.50 -0.25 11.98
CA LYS A 145 -3.52 0.85 12.04
C LYS A 145 -4.20 2.20 11.78
N ASP A 146 -5.05 2.28 10.77
CA ASP A 146 -5.64 3.54 10.29
C ASP A 146 -6.76 4.04 11.23
N ASN A 147 -7.39 3.14 12.01
CA ASN A 147 -8.47 3.49 12.92
C ASN A 147 -8.08 3.50 14.39
N GLY A 148 -7.09 2.70 14.83
CA GLY A 148 -6.68 2.66 16.23
C GLY A 148 -6.29 4.04 16.77
N SER A 149 -5.50 4.79 16.01
CA SER A 149 -5.11 6.16 16.35
C SER A 149 -6.27 7.14 16.46
N ARG A 150 -7.33 6.93 15.67
CA ARG A 150 -8.52 7.81 15.69
C ARG A 150 -9.29 7.66 16.99
N TYR A 151 -9.34 6.46 17.55
CA TYR A 151 -9.97 6.25 18.86
C TYR A 151 -9.16 6.84 20.01
N THR A 152 -7.83 6.94 19.88
CA THR A 152 -6.97 7.50 20.92
C THR A 152 -6.87 9.03 20.86
N TYR A 153 -6.64 9.60 19.67
CA TYR A 153 -6.35 11.03 19.51
C TYR A 153 -7.04 11.67 18.29
N GLY A 154 -8.08 11.05 17.74
CA GLY A 154 -8.96 11.66 16.74
C GLY A 154 -8.41 11.74 15.31
N THR A 155 -7.16 11.33 15.06
CA THR A 155 -6.53 11.45 13.74
C THR A 155 -5.92 10.12 13.27
N GLY A 156 -5.58 10.02 11.98
CA GLY A 156 -4.80 8.88 11.46
C GLY A 156 -3.36 8.93 12.00
N ILE A 157 -2.63 7.81 11.92
CA ILE A 157 -1.23 7.76 12.39
C ILE A 157 -0.39 8.84 11.69
N PRO A 158 0.23 9.78 12.43
CA PRO A 158 1.08 10.80 11.85
C PRO A 158 2.39 10.21 11.33
N ASN A 159 3.06 10.94 10.43
CA ASN A 159 4.42 10.58 10.05
C ASN A 159 5.37 10.84 11.22
N PRO A 160 6.25 9.89 11.59
CA PRO A 160 7.26 10.12 12.61
C PRO A 160 8.25 11.20 12.21
N ASP A 161 8.69 12.01 13.18
CA ASP A 161 9.80 12.97 13.04
C ASP A 161 11.14 12.23 13.19
N PHE A 162 11.59 11.66 12.08
CA PHE A 162 12.89 11.00 12.03
C PHE A 162 14.06 11.98 12.05
N GLU A 163 13.85 13.28 11.85
CA GLU A 163 14.89 14.29 11.76
C GLU A 163 15.32 14.79 13.15
N GLN A 164 14.39 14.81 14.11
CA GLN A 164 14.67 15.31 15.46
C GLN A 164 14.66 14.23 16.55
N THR A 165 14.13 13.03 16.29
CA THR A 165 14.03 12.01 17.33
C THR A 165 15.40 11.51 17.84
N ALA A 166 15.49 11.31 19.15
CA ALA A 166 16.61 10.65 19.83
C ALA A 166 16.42 9.13 19.97
N CYS A 167 15.21 8.61 19.76
CA CYS A 167 14.89 7.20 19.93
C CYS A 167 13.84 6.74 18.91
N ILE A 168 14.08 5.58 18.28
CA ILE A 168 13.20 4.97 17.30
C ILE A 168 12.82 3.59 17.82
N LEU A 169 11.51 3.37 18.01
CA LEU A 169 10.94 2.06 18.32
C LEU A 169 10.27 1.48 17.07
N LEU A 170 10.80 0.39 16.54
CA LEU A 170 10.16 -0.38 15.48
C LEU A 170 9.42 -1.57 16.09
N TRP A 171 8.09 -1.54 16.04
CA TRP A 171 7.24 -2.61 16.54
C TRP A 171 6.60 -3.38 15.39
N GLY A 172 7.07 -4.61 15.14
CA GLY A 172 6.59 -5.46 14.04
C GLY A 172 6.79 -4.87 12.65
N HIS A 173 7.70 -3.89 12.50
CA HIS A 173 7.87 -3.10 11.27
C HIS A 173 9.25 -3.32 10.65
N ASN A 174 9.27 -3.67 9.36
CA ASN A 174 10.50 -3.85 8.57
C ASN A 174 10.60 -2.86 7.39
N PRO A 175 10.95 -1.58 7.66
CA PRO A 175 11.07 -0.54 6.64
C PRO A 175 11.96 -0.87 5.45
N ASN A 176 13.00 -1.69 5.62
CA ASN A 176 13.90 -2.04 4.50
C ASN A 176 13.17 -2.74 3.36
N ALA A 177 12.16 -3.57 3.68
CA ALA A 177 11.38 -4.31 2.70
C ALA A 177 10.11 -3.57 2.28
N SER A 178 9.43 -2.94 3.24
CA SER A 178 8.09 -2.38 3.04
C SER A 178 8.09 -0.87 2.77
N TRP A 179 9.06 -0.11 3.29
CA TRP A 179 9.07 1.35 3.20
C TRP A 179 10.48 1.95 3.13
N PRO A 180 11.16 1.85 1.96
CA PRO A 180 12.57 2.20 1.82
C PRO A 180 12.91 3.66 2.16
N THR A 181 11.98 4.60 1.95
CA THR A 181 12.17 6.01 2.35
C THR A 181 12.27 6.17 3.86
N GLN A 182 11.49 5.42 4.65
CA GLN A 182 11.64 5.39 6.10
C GLN A 182 12.95 4.73 6.52
N ALA A 183 13.38 3.66 5.83
CA ALA A 183 14.68 3.03 6.11
C ALA A 183 15.85 4.02 5.94
N ILE A 184 15.82 4.86 4.90
CA ILE A 184 16.80 5.94 4.69
C ILE A 184 16.78 6.93 5.86
N ARG A 185 15.60 7.39 6.28
CA ARG A 185 15.44 8.35 7.39
C ARG A 185 15.89 7.77 8.73
N ILE A 186 15.58 6.50 9.01
CA ILE A 186 16.06 5.77 10.20
C ILE A 186 17.59 5.69 10.19
N SER A 187 18.19 5.32 9.05
CA SER A 187 19.65 5.30 8.91
C SER A 187 20.28 6.66 9.19
N ALA A 188 19.70 7.73 8.67
CA ALA A 188 20.15 9.10 8.93
C ALA A 188 20.02 9.49 10.41
N ALA A 189 18.90 9.16 11.06
CA ALA A 189 18.69 9.40 12.50
C ALA A 189 19.74 8.69 13.36
N ARG A 190 20.05 7.44 13.03
CA ARG A 190 21.09 6.67 13.73
C ARG A 190 22.47 7.27 13.56
N LYS A 191 22.82 7.77 12.37
CA LYS A 191 24.08 8.49 12.15
C LYS A 191 24.19 9.76 13.01
N ARG A 192 23.06 10.37 13.37
CA ARG A 192 23.01 11.50 14.31
C ARG A 192 23.01 11.09 15.80
N GLY A 193 23.01 9.78 16.09
CA GLY A 193 23.08 9.24 17.44
C GLY A 193 21.75 8.70 18.00
N ALA A 194 20.66 8.72 17.23
CA ALA A 194 19.38 8.18 17.69
C ALA A 194 19.48 6.67 18.00
N ARG A 195 18.94 6.26 19.15
CA ARG A 195 18.85 4.85 19.54
C ARG A 195 17.78 4.13 18.72
N LEU A 196 18.05 2.89 18.34
CA LEU A 196 17.11 2.02 17.63
C LEU A 196 16.75 0.82 18.51
N ILE A 197 15.46 0.69 18.83
CA ILE A 197 14.87 -0.46 19.48
C ILE A 197 14.00 -1.19 18.46
N VAL A 198 14.14 -2.51 18.38
CA VAL A 198 13.35 -3.35 17.46
C VAL A 198 12.63 -4.43 18.26
N ILE A 199 11.32 -4.50 18.07
CA ILE A 199 10.44 -5.55 18.59
C ILE A 199 9.95 -6.34 17.37
N ASP A 200 10.58 -7.48 17.09
CA ASP A 200 10.19 -8.39 16.00
C ASP A 200 10.68 -9.80 16.37
N PRO A 201 9.86 -10.86 16.22
CA PRO A 201 10.31 -12.24 16.42
C PRO A 201 11.40 -12.67 15.42
N ARG A 202 11.47 -12.01 14.26
CA ARG A 202 12.34 -12.39 13.14
C ARG A 202 13.63 -11.60 13.12
N ASP A 203 14.65 -12.24 12.56
CA ASP A 203 15.97 -11.68 12.34
C ASP A 203 16.02 -10.76 11.11
N ILE A 204 15.39 -9.58 11.22
CA ILE A 204 15.39 -8.59 10.14
C ILE A 204 16.67 -7.73 10.15
N PRO A 205 17.11 -7.14 9.02
CA PRO A 205 18.38 -6.41 8.97
C PRO A 205 18.47 -5.20 9.91
N LEU A 206 17.35 -4.58 10.29
CA LEU A 206 17.33 -3.50 11.28
C LEU A 206 17.48 -4.03 12.71
N ALA A 207 16.95 -5.22 13.01
CA ALA A 207 17.09 -5.86 14.32
C ALA A 207 18.55 -6.19 14.63
N ARG A 208 19.29 -6.76 13.66
CA ARG A 208 20.73 -7.04 13.78
C ARG A 208 21.59 -5.81 14.07
N LYS A 209 21.09 -4.63 13.72
CA LYS A 209 21.79 -3.37 13.90
C LYS A 209 21.25 -2.57 15.08
N ALA A 210 20.17 -3.02 15.74
CA ALA A 210 19.50 -2.28 16.80
C ALA A 210 20.36 -2.23 18.06
N ASP A 211 20.16 -1.17 18.85
CA ASP A 211 20.74 -1.05 20.19
C ASP A 211 20.07 -2.04 21.16
N LEU A 212 18.79 -2.35 20.93
CA LEU A 212 18.05 -3.38 21.64
C LEU A 212 17.12 -4.13 20.68
N TRP A 213 17.21 -5.46 20.67
CA TRP A 213 16.29 -6.32 19.93
C TRP A 213 15.49 -7.22 20.89
N LEU A 214 14.18 -6.97 20.97
CA LEU A 214 13.23 -7.76 21.74
C LEU A 214 12.54 -8.80 20.83
N LYS A 215 12.89 -10.07 21.03
CA LYS A 215 12.31 -11.21 20.31
C LYS A 215 11.03 -11.67 20.99
N VAL A 216 9.93 -10.95 20.76
CA VAL A 216 8.63 -11.29 21.34
C VAL A 216 8.10 -12.61 20.78
N ARG A 217 7.33 -13.36 21.58
CA ARG A 217 6.57 -14.49 21.05
C ARG A 217 5.41 -13.93 20.22
N PRO A 218 5.14 -14.45 19.00
CA PRO A 218 4.01 -13.99 18.21
C PRO A 218 2.70 -14.00 19.01
N GLY A 219 1.97 -12.88 18.99
CA GLY A 219 0.72 -12.72 19.72
C GLY A 219 0.86 -12.22 21.17
N THR A 220 2.09 -11.96 21.65
CA THR A 220 2.29 -11.42 23.02
C THR A 220 2.64 -9.94 23.07
N ASP A 221 2.51 -9.23 21.95
CA ASP A 221 2.82 -7.80 21.83
C ASP A 221 2.02 -6.95 22.83
N GLY A 222 0.74 -7.26 23.02
CA GLY A 222 -0.11 -6.55 23.99
C GLY A 222 0.38 -6.66 25.43
N LEU A 223 0.90 -7.83 25.84
CA LEU A 223 1.46 -8.02 27.17
C LEU A 223 2.71 -7.16 27.38
N LEU A 224 3.58 -7.07 26.37
CA LEU A 224 4.77 -6.21 26.42
C LEU A 224 4.38 -4.72 26.50
N ALA A 225 3.39 -4.29 25.71
CA ALA A 225 2.91 -2.91 25.72
C ALA A 225 2.34 -2.52 27.10
N LEU A 226 1.51 -3.36 27.70
CA LEU A 226 0.99 -3.14 29.06
C LEU A 226 2.08 -3.14 30.12
N SER A 227 3.12 -3.97 29.94
CA SER A 227 4.26 -4.00 30.85
C SER A 227 5.08 -2.70 30.80
N PHE A 228 5.26 -2.12 29.60
CA PHE A 228 5.89 -0.81 29.45
C PHE A 228 5.10 0.28 30.16
N LEU A 229 3.77 0.31 29.96
CA LEU A 229 2.89 1.27 30.63
C LEU A 229 2.94 1.11 32.15
N ASN A 230 2.90 -0.12 32.67
CA ASN A 230 2.99 -0.38 34.11
C ASN A 230 4.28 0.19 34.71
N VAL A 231 5.42 -0.01 34.05
CA VAL A 231 6.71 0.56 34.50
C VAL A 231 6.69 2.08 34.44
N MET A 232 6.19 2.67 33.35
CA MET A 232 6.11 4.12 33.18
C MET A 232 5.28 4.78 34.29
N VAL A 233 4.13 4.19 34.63
CA VAL A 233 3.25 4.73 35.69
C VAL A 233 3.86 4.50 37.08
N ALA A 234 4.31 3.29 37.38
CA ALA A 234 4.85 2.95 38.71
C ALA A 234 6.10 3.76 39.07
N GLN A 235 6.92 4.10 38.07
CA GLN A 235 8.14 4.88 38.24
C GLN A 235 7.98 6.37 37.89
N LYS A 236 6.77 6.82 37.52
CA LYS A 236 6.49 8.21 37.11
C LYS A 236 7.42 8.72 36.00
N LEU A 237 7.60 7.91 34.96
CA LEU A 237 8.41 8.23 33.77
C LEU A 237 7.58 8.85 32.62
N TYR A 238 6.32 9.19 32.89
CA TYR A 238 5.44 9.85 31.92
C TYR A 238 5.62 11.38 31.98
N ASP A 239 5.15 12.07 30.95
CA ASP A 239 5.11 13.54 30.88
C ASP A 239 3.84 14.03 31.59
N ASP A 240 3.99 14.91 32.60
CA ASP A 240 2.94 15.37 33.52
C ASP A 240 2.34 16.72 33.08
#